data_AF-A0AB36JKJ2-F1
#
_entry.id   AF-A0AB36JKJ2-F1
#
_cell.length_a   1.000
_cell.length_b   1.000
_cell.length_c   1.000
_cell.angle_alpha   90.00
_cell.angle_beta   90.00
_cell.angle_gamma   90.00
#
_symmetry.space_group_name_H-M   'P 1'
#
loop_
_entity.id
_entity.type
_entity.pdbx_description
1 polymer ?
#
loop_
_entity_poly.entity_id
_entity_poly.type
_entity_poly.pdbx_seq_one_letter_code
_entity_poly.pdbx_strand_id
1 'polypeptide(L)'
;MVLGVAVYKFPQTPLPNSPQISQQTPVSSPTGVRKILNYNGYRYAFVADGAQFKFTGMEPDKSLGALEFDLNQEPGKNDGDKNAEKDYTATFAMGGKLYEIPTYPSHFRIAVKDEQYYYLAEIVAKVDDSAMSAKEYLDLANLKEHAKDIYILNHVGNDVQKTITDHPIVESIIEGLYSAKKTELNNKEYEALAAAQSQGKSYQLQFNLKDGTYIAMYIIPELKVVSMGDTYYYLPDAFFDQTSDLFSGLTQEVLPLY
;
A
#
# COMPACT_ATOMS: atom_id res chain seq x y z
N MET A 1 -23.06 10.61 37.74
CA MET A 1 -21.68 10.71 37.26
C MET A 1 -21.54 9.81 36.04
N VAL A 2 -21.70 10.35 34.83
CA VAL A 2 -21.26 9.74 33.57
C VAL A 2 -20.97 10.90 32.62
N LEU A 3 -19.69 11.25 32.44
CA LEU A 3 -19.24 12.21 31.44
C LEU A 3 -19.02 11.43 30.15
N GLY A 4 -19.92 11.62 29.18
CA GLY A 4 -19.77 11.09 27.83
C GLY A 4 -18.63 11.82 27.11
N VAL A 5 -17.64 11.05 26.66
CA VAL A 5 -16.54 11.57 25.84
C VAL A 5 -17.11 11.92 24.46
N ALA A 6 -17.15 13.22 24.15
CA ALA A 6 -17.49 13.70 22.82
C ALA A 6 -16.32 13.39 21.88
N VAL A 7 -16.51 12.44 20.98
CA VAL A 7 -15.61 12.23 19.84
C VAL A 7 -15.82 13.39 18.88
N TYR A 8 -14.93 14.37 18.91
CA TYR A 8 -14.90 15.46 17.94
C TYR A 8 -14.51 14.91 16.56
N LYS A 9 -15.51 14.57 15.74
CA LYS A 9 -15.31 14.44 14.29
C LYS A 9 -15.17 15.86 13.74
N PHE A 10 -13.95 16.26 13.39
CA PHE A 10 -13.76 17.43 12.55
C PHE A 10 -14.48 17.20 11.21
N PRO A 11 -15.40 18.07 10.78
CA PRO A 11 -15.89 18.03 9.42
C PRO A 11 -14.74 18.48 8.51
N GLN A 12 -14.04 17.52 7.90
CA GLN A 12 -13.23 17.82 6.72
C GLN A 12 -14.24 18.23 5.64
N THR A 13 -14.40 19.53 5.43
CA THR A 13 -15.13 20.03 4.28
C THR A 13 -14.27 19.65 3.06
N PRO A 14 -14.73 18.75 2.18
CA PRO A 14 -13.95 18.40 1.01
C PRO A 14 -13.70 19.67 0.21
N LEU A 15 -12.45 19.93 -0.15
CA LEU A 15 -12.17 20.94 -1.17
C LEU A 15 -12.95 20.50 -2.42
N PRO A 16 -13.81 21.35 -3.01
CA PRO A 16 -14.80 20.94 -4.02
C PRO A 16 -14.20 20.33 -5.30
N ASN A 17 -12.87 20.33 -5.45
CA ASN A 17 -12.14 19.86 -6.63
C ASN A 17 -11.04 18.82 -6.31
N SER A 18 -11.14 18.06 -5.21
CA SER A 18 -10.22 16.95 -4.94
C SER A 18 -11.01 15.64 -4.81
N PRO A 19 -10.53 14.53 -5.39
CA PRO A 19 -11.20 13.25 -5.21
C PRO A 19 -11.16 12.89 -3.72
N GLN A 20 -12.30 12.44 -3.20
CA GLN A 20 -12.39 11.84 -1.88
C GLN A 20 -12.83 10.40 -2.07
N ILE A 21 -12.02 9.47 -1.57
CA ILE A 21 -12.21 8.05 -1.75
C ILE A 21 -12.48 7.45 -0.37
N SER A 22 -13.60 6.76 -0.24
CA SER A 22 -14.02 6.14 1.01
C SER A 22 -14.32 4.67 0.82
N GLN A 23 -13.69 3.83 1.64
CA GLN A 23 -13.99 2.41 1.67
C GLN A 23 -15.44 2.20 2.15
N GLN A 24 -16.20 1.39 1.42
CA GLN A 24 -17.61 1.11 1.69
C GLN A 24 -17.80 -0.19 2.47
N THR A 25 -16.90 -1.15 2.29
CA THR A 25 -16.91 -2.43 3.02
C THR A 25 -15.95 -2.37 4.20
N PRO A 26 -16.24 -3.03 5.34
CA PRO A 26 -15.27 -3.16 6.43
C PRO A 26 -13.95 -3.78 5.94
N VAL A 27 -12.84 -3.44 6.59
CA VAL A 27 -11.56 -4.13 6.37
C VAL A 27 -11.73 -5.57 6.87
N SER A 28 -11.72 -6.54 5.96
CA SER A 28 -11.61 -7.95 6.30
C SER A 28 -10.13 -8.35 6.30
N SER A 29 -9.75 -9.28 7.17
CA SER A 29 -8.46 -9.95 7.04
C SER A 29 -8.34 -10.54 5.62
N PRO A 30 -7.16 -10.48 4.96
CA PRO A 30 -6.99 -11.07 3.64
C PRO A 30 -7.37 -12.55 3.71
N THR A 31 -8.32 -12.98 2.87
CA THR A 31 -8.74 -14.39 2.82
C THR A 31 -8.48 -14.95 1.44
N GLY A 32 -7.71 -16.04 1.37
CA GLY A 32 -7.44 -16.73 0.11
C GLY A 32 -6.26 -16.15 -0.69
N VAL A 33 -6.25 -16.40 -1.99
CA VAL A 33 -5.20 -15.94 -2.90
C VAL A 33 -5.29 -14.43 -3.06
N ARG A 34 -4.14 -13.75 -2.95
CA ARG A 34 -4.06 -12.30 -3.11
C ARG A 34 -4.64 -11.87 -4.46
N LYS A 35 -5.56 -10.91 -4.42
CA LYS A 35 -6.17 -10.32 -5.61
C LYS A 35 -5.17 -9.38 -6.28
N ILE A 36 -4.81 -9.66 -7.52
CA ILE A 36 -3.83 -8.91 -8.30
C ILE A 36 -4.32 -8.67 -9.73
N LEU A 37 -3.71 -7.68 -10.39
CA LEU A 37 -3.82 -7.46 -11.82
C LEU A 37 -2.47 -6.99 -12.40
N ASN A 38 -2.26 -7.18 -13.69
CA ASN A 38 -1.13 -6.60 -14.41
C ASN A 38 -1.62 -5.51 -15.36
N TYR A 39 -0.95 -4.36 -15.32
CA TYR A 39 -1.20 -3.24 -16.21
C TYR A 39 0.09 -2.48 -16.56
N ASN A 40 0.34 -2.22 -17.85
CA ASN A 40 1.45 -1.39 -18.33
C ASN A 40 2.84 -1.80 -17.78
N GLY A 41 3.12 -3.11 -17.74
CA GLY A 41 4.38 -3.67 -17.23
C GLY A 41 4.51 -3.73 -15.70
N TYR A 42 3.48 -3.30 -14.96
CA TYR A 42 3.44 -3.36 -13.49
C TYR A 42 2.39 -4.34 -12.98
N ARG A 43 2.69 -4.97 -11.85
CA ARG A 43 1.77 -5.79 -11.07
C ARG A 43 1.17 -4.91 -9.97
N TYR A 44 -0.15 -4.96 -9.85
CA TYR A 44 -0.92 -4.23 -8.85
C TYR A 44 -1.62 -5.21 -7.93
N ALA A 45 -1.76 -4.85 -6.66
CA ALA A 45 -2.60 -5.55 -5.71
C ALA A 45 -3.87 -4.75 -5.42
N PHE A 46 -5.01 -5.42 -5.30
CA PHE A 46 -6.25 -4.78 -4.88
C PHE A 46 -6.16 -4.37 -3.41
N VAL A 47 -6.44 -3.09 -3.13
CA VAL A 47 -6.37 -2.51 -1.78
C VAL A 47 -7.41 -3.16 -0.88
N ALA A 48 -7.03 -3.42 0.39
CA ALA A 48 -7.88 -4.04 1.41
C ALA A 48 -8.57 -5.33 0.91
N ASP A 49 -7.80 -6.16 0.20
CA ASP A 49 -8.25 -7.44 -0.37
C ASP A 49 -9.50 -7.30 -1.26
N GLY A 50 -9.55 -6.25 -2.10
CA GLY A 50 -10.67 -5.99 -3.01
C GLY A 50 -11.89 -5.41 -2.32
N ALA A 51 -11.68 -4.58 -1.30
CA ALA A 51 -12.75 -3.78 -0.71
C ALA A 51 -13.37 -2.84 -1.76
N GLN A 52 -14.65 -2.53 -1.58
CA GLN A 52 -15.35 -1.58 -2.44
C GLN A 52 -15.08 -0.16 -1.97
N PHE A 53 -14.93 0.77 -2.92
CA PHE A 53 -14.68 2.18 -2.67
C PHE A 53 -15.72 3.04 -3.37
N LYS A 54 -15.97 4.22 -2.78
CA LYS A 54 -16.80 5.26 -3.37
C LYS A 54 -15.96 6.50 -3.59
N PHE A 55 -16.05 7.05 -4.79
CA PHE A 55 -15.48 8.32 -5.16
C PHE A 55 -16.53 9.43 -4.95
N THR A 56 -16.09 10.55 -4.40
CA THR A 56 -16.88 11.78 -4.28
C THR A 56 -16.03 12.97 -4.70
N GLY A 57 -16.66 14.04 -5.22
CA GLY A 57 -15.96 15.18 -5.79
C GLY A 57 -15.61 14.97 -7.26
N MET A 58 -14.56 14.19 -7.55
CA MET A 58 -14.16 13.83 -8.92
C MET A 58 -14.11 12.32 -9.09
N GLU A 59 -14.88 11.81 -10.06
CA GLU A 59 -14.92 10.40 -10.39
C GLU A 59 -13.85 10.04 -11.44
N PRO A 60 -13.32 8.79 -11.41
CA PRO A 60 -12.49 8.26 -12.49
C PRO A 60 -13.27 8.20 -13.81
N ASP A 61 -12.83 8.97 -14.81
CA ASP A 61 -13.51 9.09 -16.11
C ASP A 61 -12.63 8.65 -17.29
N LYS A 62 -11.31 8.81 -17.19
CA LYS A 62 -10.35 8.41 -18.22
C LYS A 62 -10.05 6.92 -18.16
N SER A 63 -10.63 6.19 -19.11
CA SER A 63 -10.45 4.73 -19.27
C SER A 63 -9.02 4.39 -19.69
N LEU A 64 -8.46 3.36 -19.06
CA LEU A 64 -7.14 2.77 -19.32
C LEU A 64 -7.23 1.43 -20.07
N GLY A 65 -8.39 0.77 -20.04
CA GLY A 65 -8.62 -0.54 -20.68
C GLY A 65 -9.64 -1.37 -19.90
N ALA A 66 -9.67 -2.68 -20.14
CA ALA A 66 -10.51 -3.62 -19.42
C ALA A 66 -9.74 -4.90 -19.10
N LEU A 67 -10.05 -5.56 -17.99
CA LEU A 67 -9.43 -6.81 -17.55
C LEU A 67 -9.96 -7.98 -18.39
N GLU A 68 -9.20 -8.39 -19.40
CA GLU A 68 -9.65 -9.35 -20.42
C GLU A 68 -9.14 -10.78 -20.20
N PHE A 69 -8.07 -10.93 -19.41
CA PHE A 69 -7.38 -12.21 -19.25
C PHE A 69 -7.36 -12.68 -17.79
N ASP A 70 -7.77 -13.92 -17.54
CA ASP A 70 -7.81 -14.50 -16.20
C ASP A 70 -6.46 -15.15 -15.86
N LEU A 71 -5.81 -14.65 -14.81
CA LEU A 71 -4.55 -15.19 -14.28
C LEU A 71 -4.73 -16.57 -13.64
N ASN A 72 -5.94 -16.93 -13.22
CA ASN A 72 -6.22 -18.24 -12.61
C ASN A 72 -6.42 -19.34 -13.65
N GLN A 73 -6.58 -19.00 -14.94
CA GLN A 73 -6.70 -20.03 -15.97
C GLN A 73 -5.36 -20.72 -16.21
N GLU A 74 -5.33 -22.04 -15.96
CA GLU A 74 -4.12 -22.87 -16.05
C GLU A 74 -3.38 -22.68 -17.38
N PRO A 75 -2.04 -22.57 -17.37
CA PRO A 75 -1.22 -22.66 -18.57
C PRO A 75 -1.26 -24.09 -19.09
N GLY A 76 -2.22 -24.37 -19.98
CA GLY A 76 -2.47 -25.71 -20.50
C GLY A 76 -2.97 -25.77 -21.95
N LYS A 77 -3.00 -24.64 -22.67
CA LYS A 77 -3.22 -24.61 -24.12
C LYS A 77 -1.98 -24.05 -24.80
N ASN A 78 -1.20 -24.98 -25.35
CA ASN A 78 -0.11 -24.84 -26.30
C ASN A 78 -0.05 -23.48 -27.03
N ASP A 79 0.69 -22.53 -26.47
CA ASP A 79 1.49 -21.53 -27.17
C ASP A 79 2.44 -20.96 -26.12
N GLY A 80 3.73 -20.85 -26.43
CA GLY A 80 4.81 -20.56 -25.47
C GLY A 80 4.79 -19.18 -24.78
N ASP A 81 3.64 -18.52 -24.70
CA ASP A 81 3.43 -17.24 -24.06
C ASP A 81 2.91 -17.41 -22.63
N LYS A 82 3.73 -17.00 -21.66
CA LYS A 82 3.32 -16.94 -20.25
C LYS A 82 2.21 -15.90 -20.09
N ASN A 83 0.98 -16.35 -19.85
CA ASN A 83 -0.16 -15.45 -19.57
C ASN A 83 0.10 -14.48 -18.40
N ALA A 84 0.98 -14.84 -17.45
CA ALA A 84 1.35 -14.00 -16.31
C ALA A 84 2.03 -12.68 -16.71
N GLU A 85 2.56 -12.55 -17.92
CA GLU A 85 3.21 -11.35 -18.42
C GLU A 85 2.29 -10.47 -19.28
N LYS A 86 1.08 -10.93 -19.57
CA LYS A 86 0.14 -10.21 -20.43
C LYS A 86 -0.47 -9.03 -19.67
N ASP A 87 -0.53 -7.91 -20.38
CA ASP A 87 -1.25 -6.72 -19.95
C ASP A 87 -2.74 -7.02 -19.78
N TYR A 88 -3.42 -6.30 -18.88
CA TYR A 88 -4.85 -6.48 -18.58
C TYR A 88 -5.26 -7.88 -18.06
N THR A 89 -4.33 -8.55 -17.39
CA THR A 89 -4.60 -9.81 -16.70
C THR A 89 -5.00 -9.57 -15.25
N ALA A 90 -5.90 -10.37 -14.67
CA ALA A 90 -6.27 -10.25 -13.26
C ALA A 90 -6.72 -11.58 -12.64
N THR A 91 -6.69 -11.65 -11.30
CA THR A 91 -7.28 -12.76 -10.53
C THR A 91 -8.67 -12.42 -9.96
N PHE A 92 -9.11 -11.16 -10.10
CA PHE A 92 -10.33 -10.60 -9.52
C PHE A 92 -10.92 -9.50 -10.43
N ALA A 93 -12.22 -9.23 -10.31
CA ALA A 93 -12.96 -8.23 -11.10
C ALA A 93 -12.78 -8.39 -12.62
N MET A 94 -12.79 -9.65 -13.11
CA MET A 94 -12.67 -9.98 -14.53
C MET A 94 -13.75 -9.30 -15.37
N GLY A 95 -13.36 -8.69 -16.49
CA GLY A 95 -14.23 -7.84 -17.31
C GLY A 95 -14.36 -6.39 -16.81
N GLY A 96 -13.82 -6.08 -15.63
CA GLY A 96 -13.81 -4.73 -15.06
C GLY A 96 -13.00 -3.75 -15.89
N LYS A 97 -13.42 -2.48 -15.91
CA LYS A 97 -12.77 -1.39 -16.63
C LYS A 97 -11.78 -0.64 -15.74
N LEU A 98 -10.58 -0.40 -16.26
CA LEU A 98 -9.53 0.33 -15.58
C LEU A 98 -9.67 1.84 -15.85
N TYR A 99 -9.44 2.67 -14.83
CA TYR A 99 -9.52 4.13 -14.92
C TYR A 99 -8.37 4.81 -14.16
N GLU A 100 -7.92 5.94 -14.69
CA GLU A 100 -7.04 6.85 -13.93
C GLU A 100 -7.82 7.48 -12.78
N ILE A 101 -7.18 7.59 -11.62
CA ILE A 101 -7.73 8.37 -10.51
C ILE A 101 -7.31 9.83 -10.73
N PRO A 102 -8.27 10.79 -10.76
CA PRO A 102 -7.95 12.20 -10.87
C PRO A 102 -6.91 12.63 -9.83
N THR A 103 -6.01 13.56 -10.18
CA THR A 103 -4.97 14.11 -9.29
C THR A 103 -3.85 13.16 -8.84
N TYR A 104 -3.87 11.88 -9.22
CA TYR A 104 -2.74 10.96 -9.03
C TYR A 104 -1.83 10.91 -10.28
N PRO A 105 -0.54 10.57 -10.11
CA PRO A 105 0.24 10.03 -11.20
C PRO A 105 -0.46 8.78 -11.74
N SER A 106 -0.64 8.71 -13.07
CA SER A 106 -1.47 7.71 -13.78
C SER A 106 -1.09 6.25 -13.55
N HIS A 107 0.05 5.97 -12.92
CA HIS A 107 0.61 4.63 -12.83
C HIS A 107 0.60 4.04 -11.43
N PHE A 108 0.57 4.82 -10.34
CA PHE A 108 0.69 4.19 -9.02
C PHE A 108 -0.57 3.49 -8.54
N ARG A 109 -1.71 4.19 -8.66
CA ARG A 109 -2.99 3.68 -8.19
C ARG A 109 -4.05 3.92 -9.25
N ILE A 110 -4.78 2.85 -9.56
CA ILE A 110 -5.83 2.86 -10.57
C ILE A 110 -7.15 2.42 -9.94
N ALA A 111 -8.25 2.89 -10.53
CA ALA A 111 -9.58 2.44 -10.17
C ALA A 111 -10.01 1.33 -11.13
N VAL A 112 -10.57 0.26 -10.59
CA VAL A 112 -11.22 -0.81 -11.36
C VAL A 112 -12.71 -0.73 -11.15
N LYS A 113 -13.48 -0.47 -12.20
CA LYS A 113 -14.94 -0.47 -12.16
C LYS A 113 -15.45 -1.81 -12.66
N ASP A 114 -16.10 -2.55 -11.79
CA ASP A 114 -16.81 -3.78 -12.16
C ASP A 114 -18.26 -3.68 -11.67
N GLU A 115 -19.19 -3.89 -12.59
CA GLU A 115 -20.60 -3.52 -12.46
C GLU A 115 -20.81 -2.08 -11.94
N GLN A 116 -21.33 -1.94 -10.72
CA GLN A 116 -21.60 -0.66 -10.05
C GLN A 116 -20.54 -0.28 -9.00
N TYR A 117 -19.53 -1.13 -8.80
CA TYR A 117 -18.55 -0.97 -7.73
C TYR A 117 -17.22 -0.49 -8.28
N TYR A 118 -16.55 0.36 -7.50
CA TYR A 118 -15.15 0.67 -7.72
C TYR A 118 -14.28 -0.07 -6.72
N TYR A 119 -13.14 -0.55 -7.21
CA TYR A 119 -12.06 -1.12 -6.44
C TYR A 119 -10.80 -0.30 -6.69
N LEU A 120 -9.88 -0.27 -5.73
CA LEU A 120 -8.57 0.35 -5.90
C LEU A 120 -7.52 -0.74 -6.11
N ALA A 121 -6.61 -0.52 -7.04
CA ALA A 121 -5.42 -1.34 -7.22
C ALA A 121 -4.17 -0.46 -7.18
N GLU A 122 -3.14 -0.91 -6.46
CA GLU A 122 -1.88 -0.18 -6.22
C GLU A 122 -0.70 -1.00 -6.72
N ILE A 123 0.29 -0.35 -7.35
CA ILE A 123 1.54 -1.00 -7.76
C ILE A 123 2.21 -1.70 -6.59
N VAL A 124 2.66 -2.93 -6.83
CA VAL A 124 3.44 -3.71 -5.86
C VAL A 124 4.72 -4.29 -6.42
N ALA A 125 4.81 -4.53 -7.74
CA ALA A 125 5.99 -5.07 -8.40
C ALA A 125 5.99 -4.76 -9.91
N LYS A 126 7.07 -5.12 -10.60
CA LYS A 126 7.08 -5.25 -12.06
C LYS A 126 6.62 -6.64 -12.46
N VAL A 127 5.98 -6.75 -13.63
CA VAL A 127 5.41 -8.00 -14.12
C VAL A 127 6.50 -9.03 -14.44
N ASP A 128 7.63 -8.57 -14.98
CA ASP A 128 8.81 -9.38 -15.32
C ASP A 128 9.69 -9.73 -14.12
N ASP A 129 9.22 -9.43 -12.90
CA ASP A 129 9.93 -9.57 -11.63
C ASP A 129 11.28 -8.83 -11.57
N SER A 130 11.53 -7.91 -12.51
CA SER A 130 12.71 -7.05 -12.47
C SER A 130 12.66 -6.10 -11.26
N ALA A 131 13.84 -5.65 -10.84
CA ALA A 131 13.96 -4.82 -9.66
C ALA A 131 13.22 -3.48 -9.80
N MET A 132 12.45 -3.12 -8.78
CA MET A 132 11.95 -1.77 -8.55
C MET A 132 12.76 -1.11 -7.44
N SER A 133 13.36 0.05 -7.73
CA SER A 133 14.08 0.81 -6.70
C SER A 133 13.11 1.50 -5.74
N ALA A 134 13.56 1.83 -4.52
CA ALA A 134 12.74 2.61 -3.58
C ALA A 134 12.33 3.95 -4.18
N LYS A 135 13.27 4.64 -4.83
CA LYS A 135 13.02 5.88 -5.56
C LYS A 135 11.93 5.73 -6.61
N GLU A 136 12.00 4.70 -7.44
CA GLU A 136 11.00 4.44 -8.49
C GLU A 136 9.60 4.24 -7.87
N TYR A 137 9.48 3.42 -6.84
CA TYR A 137 8.21 3.19 -6.14
C TYR A 137 7.64 4.48 -5.53
N LEU A 138 8.47 5.25 -4.84
CA LEU A 138 8.06 6.49 -4.16
C LEU A 138 7.71 7.62 -5.14
N ASP A 139 8.42 7.71 -6.26
CA ASP A 139 8.10 8.66 -7.34
C ASP A 139 6.76 8.33 -7.99
N LEU A 140 6.50 7.04 -8.26
CA LEU A 140 5.19 6.59 -8.75
C LEU A 140 4.11 6.96 -7.74
N ALA A 141 4.32 6.66 -6.46
CA ALA A 141 3.38 6.99 -5.38
C ALA A 141 3.15 8.50 -5.20
N ASN A 142 4.11 9.33 -5.66
CA ASN A 142 4.15 10.76 -5.42
C ASN A 142 3.87 11.11 -3.95
N LEU A 143 4.46 10.30 -3.05
CA LEU A 143 4.08 10.26 -1.65
C LEU A 143 4.32 11.61 -0.95
N LYS A 144 5.37 12.33 -1.35
CA LYS A 144 5.70 13.66 -0.81
C LYS A 144 4.57 14.68 -1.01
N GLU A 145 3.88 14.62 -2.15
CA GLU A 145 2.80 15.56 -2.47
C GLU A 145 1.46 15.14 -1.87
N HIS A 146 1.23 13.85 -1.63
CA HIS A 146 -0.06 13.32 -1.20
C HIS A 146 -0.16 12.96 0.28
N ALA A 147 0.95 12.63 0.93
CA ALA A 147 0.97 12.32 2.35
C ALA A 147 0.57 13.56 3.17
N LYS A 148 -0.29 13.33 4.16
CA LYS A 148 -0.77 14.36 5.10
C LYS A 148 -0.17 14.13 6.48
N ASP A 149 -0.24 12.90 6.96
CA ASP A 149 0.26 12.48 8.26
C ASP A 149 0.65 11.00 8.19
N ILE A 150 1.49 10.56 9.14
CA ILE A 150 1.97 9.19 9.24
C ILE A 150 1.51 8.62 10.58
N TYR A 151 0.84 7.47 10.55
CA TYR A 151 0.58 6.68 11.74
C TYR A 151 1.56 5.51 11.78
N ILE A 152 2.14 5.29 12.95
CA ILE A 152 2.89 4.07 13.26
C ILE A 152 1.92 3.16 14.01
N LEU A 153 1.58 2.04 13.39
CA LEU A 153 0.70 1.03 13.96
C LEU A 153 1.49 -0.22 14.31
N ASN A 154 0.87 -1.10 15.10
CA ASN A 154 1.35 -2.47 15.21
C ASN A 154 1.39 -3.18 13.83
N HIS A 155 2.08 -4.31 13.74
CA HIS A 155 2.22 -5.02 12.46
C HIS A 155 0.88 -5.34 11.78
N VAL A 156 -0.18 -5.61 12.53
CA VAL A 156 -1.51 -5.94 11.98
C VAL A 156 -2.23 -4.69 11.43
N GLY A 157 -1.85 -3.49 11.87
CA GLY A 157 -2.49 -2.24 11.45
C GLY A 157 -3.82 -1.96 12.17
N ASN A 158 -4.05 -2.54 13.35
CA ASN A 158 -5.29 -2.33 14.12
C ASN A 158 -5.11 -1.49 15.38
N ASP A 159 -3.87 -1.19 15.78
CA ASP A 159 -3.55 -0.37 16.95
C ASP A 159 -2.58 0.75 16.58
N VAL A 160 -2.98 2.00 16.81
CA VAL A 160 -2.16 3.19 16.52
C VAL A 160 -1.28 3.48 17.72
N GLN A 161 0.02 3.33 17.54
CA GLN A 161 1.01 3.49 18.60
C GLN A 161 1.60 4.90 18.64
N LYS A 162 1.70 5.53 17.46
CA LYS A 162 2.20 6.91 17.33
C LYS A 162 1.59 7.59 16.11
N THR A 163 1.37 8.89 16.22
CA THR A 163 0.84 9.74 15.14
C THR A 163 1.79 10.89 14.90
N ILE A 164 2.14 11.12 13.63
CA ILE A 164 3.07 12.16 13.18
C ILE A 164 2.31 13.09 12.24
N THR A 165 1.99 14.28 12.73
CA THR A 165 1.27 15.32 11.97
C THR A 165 2.13 16.53 11.61
N ASP A 166 3.37 16.56 12.12
CA ASP A 166 4.33 17.62 11.81
C ASP A 166 4.86 17.42 10.38
N HIS A 167 4.52 18.34 9.47
CA HIS A 167 4.79 18.20 8.05
C HIS A 167 6.29 18.09 7.73
N PRO A 168 7.19 18.92 8.29
CA PRO A 168 8.63 18.70 8.16
C PRO A 168 9.12 17.29 8.56
N ILE A 169 8.59 16.73 9.66
CA ILE A 169 8.95 15.37 10.08
C ILE A 169 8.41 14.33 9.09
N VAL A 170 7.16 14.48 8.62
CA VAL A 170 6.57 13.61 7.60
C VAL A 170 7.42 13.62 6.31
N GLU A 171 7.80 14.80 5.83
CA GLU A 171 8.66 14.94 4.64
C GLU A 171 10.03 14.29 4.86
N SER A 172 10.67 14.53 6.01
CA SER A 172 11.98 13.92 6.33
C SER A 172 11.93 12.39 6.34
N ILE A 173 10.85 11.80 6.88
CA ILE A 173 10.67 10.34 6.84
C ILE A 173 10.56 9.87 5.39
N ILE A 174 9.72 10.52 4.58
CA ILE A 174 9.54 10.17 3.16
C ILE A 174 10.87 10.29 2.40
N GLU A 175 11.60 11.40 2.57
CA GLU A 175 12.91 11.63 1.97
C GLU A 175 13.94 10.57 2.39
N GLY A 176 13.89 10.12 3.64
CA GLY A 176 14.75 9.05 4.13
C GLY A 176 14.51 7.72 3.40
N LEU A 177 13.26 7.40 3.05
CA LEU A 177 12.91 6.18 2.31
C LEU A 177 13.48 6.16 0.88
N TYR A 178 13.67 7.32 0.25
CA TYR A 178 14.29 7.41 -1.09
C TYR A 178 15.71 6.86 -1.13
N SER A 179 16.41 6.85 0.01
CA SER A 179 17.77 6.33 0.13
C SER A 179 17.82 4.82 0.39
N ALA A 180 16.67 4.16 0.53
CA ALA A 180 16.60 2.72 0.77
C ALA A 180 17.10 1.93 -0.44
N LYS A 181 17.90 0.90 -0.19
CA LYS A 181 18.49 0.05 -1.24
C LYS A 181 17.74 -1.26 -1.30
N LYS A 182 17.30 -1.65 -2.51
CA LYS A 182 16.69 -2.97 -2.71
C LYS A 182 17.64 -4.04 -2.18
N THR A 183 17.08 -5.02 -1.49
CA THR A 183 17.82 -6.19 -1.02
C THR A 183 17.14 -7.47 -1.46
N GLU A 184 17.94 -8.49 -1.73
CA GLU A 184 17.48 -9.86 -1.89
C GLU A 184 17.86 -10.60 -0.61
N LEU A 185 16.85 -10.93 0.17
CA LEU A 185 17.06 -11.57 1.46
C LEU A 185 17.44 -13.03 1.25
N ASN A 186 18.47 -13.48 1.96
CA ASN A 186 18.77 -14.90 2.07
C ASN A 186 17.86 -15.55 3.14
N ASN A 187 17.86 -16.88 3.22
CA ASN A 187 16.99 -17.62 4.15
C ASN A 187 17.15 -17.18 5.61
N LYS A 188 18.37 -16.89 6.07
CA LYS A 188 18.60 -16.44 7.46
C LYS A 188 17.99 -15.05 7.72
N GLU A 189 18.03 -14.18 6.71
CA GLU A 189 17.42 -12.86 6.81
C GLU A 189 15.89 -12.97 6.80
N TYR A 190 15.31 -13.85 5.98
CA TYR A 190 13.87 -14.16 6.06
C TYR A 190 13.45 -14.72 7.42
N GLU A 191 14.23 -15.65 7.99
CA GLU A 191 14.00 -16.16 9.34
C GLU A 191 14.08 -15.06 10.39
N ALA A 192 15.03 -14.13 10.26
CA ALA A 192 15.15 -12.97 11.15
C ALA A 192 13.96 -12.02 11.02
N LEU A 193 13.43 -11.78 9.81
CA LEU A 193 12.21 -11.00 9.62
C LEU A 193 11.01 -11.66 10.31
N ALA A 194 10.80 -12.96 10.09
CA ALA A 194 9.70 -13.71 10.70
C ALA A 194 9.81 -13.73 12.24
N ALA A 195 11.04 -13.90 12.77
CA ALA A 195 11.29 -13.81 14.19
C ALA A 195 10.99 -12.40 14.75
N ALA A 196 11.41 -11.34 14.06
CA ALA A 196 11.12 -9.97 14.48
C ALA A 196 9.62 -9.65 14.44
N GLN A 197 8.90 -10.11 13.41
CA GLN A 197 7.44 -9.97 13.32
C GLN A 197 6.73 -10.67 14.47
N SER A 198 7.05 -11.94 14.72
CA SER A 198 6.46 -12.69 15.84
C SER A 198 6.81 -12.10 17.21
N GLN A 199 7.95 -11.45 17.36
CA GLN A 199 8.35 -10.76 18.60
C GLN A 199 7.76 -9.35 18.76
N GLY A 200 6.87 -8.90 17.87
CA GLY A 200 6.26 -7.57 17.95
C GLY A 200 7.20 -6.42 17.61
N LYS A 201 8.26 -6.68 16.82
CA LYS A 201 9.27 -5.69 16.41
C LYS A 201 9.06 -5.13 15.01
N SER A 202 7.97 -5.51 14.34
CA SER A 202 7.58 -5.00 13.04
C SER A 202 6.42 -4.03 13.19
N TYR A 203 6.50 -2.89 12.51
CA TYR A 203 5.50 -1.82 12.57
C TYR A 203 4.94 -1.57 11.18
N GLN A 204 3.68 -1.16 11.13
CA GLN A 204 3.11 -0.62 9.89
C GLN A 204 3.27 0.90 9.90
N LEU A 205 3.89 1.43 8.86
CA LEU A 205 3.89 2.86 8.52
C LEU A 205 2.71 3.13 7.61
N GLN A 206 1.65 3.70 8.16
CA GLN A 206 0.47 4.11 7.42
C GLN A 206 0.60 5.59 7.05
N PHE A 207 0.83 5.86 5.77
CA PHE A 207 0.84 7.20 5.20
C PHE A 207 -0.59 7.57 4.81
N ASN A 208 -1.24 8.41 5.60
CA ASN A 208 -2.58 8.90 5.29
C ASN A 208 -2.51 9.95 4.20
N LEU A 209 -3.32 9.77 3.16
CA LEU A 209 -3.31 10.60 1.96
C LEU A 209 -4.41 11.66 2.00
N LYS A 210 -4.21 12.75 1.26
CA LYS A 210 -5.17 13.87 1.12
C LYS A 210 -6.52 13.47 0.52
N ASP A 211 -6.61 12.33 -0.15
CA ASP A 211 -7.83 11.81 -0.77
C ASP A 211 -8.69 10.93 0.18
N GLY A 212 -8.25 10.75 1.43
CA GLY A 212 -8.96 9.93 2.44
C GLY A 212 -8.54 8.46 2.49
N THR A 213 -7.61 8.03 1.63
CA THR A 213 -7.01 6.69 1.67
C THR A 213 -5.67 6.68 2.40
N TYR A 214 -4.98 5.54 2.42
CA TYR A 214 -3.62 5.42 2.92
C TYR A 214 -2.75 4.52 2.05
N ILE A 215 -1.43 4.61 2.22
CA ILE A 215 -0.44 3.62 1.76
C ILE A 215 0.18 3.00 3.00
N ALA A 216 0.32 1.68 3.01
CA ALA A 216 0.97 0.96 4.11
C ALA A 216 2.31 0.41 3.67
N MET A 217 3.34 0.67 4.48
CA MET A 217 4.65 0.05 4.39
C MET A 217 4.94 -0.67 5.71
N TYR A 218 5.78 -1.69 5.69
CA TYR A 218 6.16 -2.40 6.92
C TYR A 218 7.62 -2.17 7.23
N ILE A 219 7.95 -1.77 8.44
CA ILE A 219 9.32 -1.51 8.87
C ILE A 219 9.70 -2.41 10.05
N ILE A 220 10.94 -2.90 10.04
CA ILE A 220 11.58 -3.59 11.16
C ILE A 220 12.84 -2.80 11.52
N PRO A 221 12.76 -1.84 12.45
CA PRO A 221 13.85 -0.90 12.75
C PRO A 221 15.15 -1.58 13.15
N GLU A 222 15.09 -2.62 13.99
CA GLU A 222 16.28 -3.36 14.46
C GLU A 222 17.06 -4.03 13.30
N LEU A 223 16.36 -4.42 12.23
CA LEU A 223 16.94 -5.03 11.04
C LEU A 223 17.23 -4.01 9.94
N LYS A 224 16.86 -2.74 10.14
CA LYS A 224 16.96 -1.66 9.16
C LYS A 224 16.26 -2.01 7.84
N VAL A 225 15.17 -2.78 7.90
CA VAL A 225 14.42 -3.22 6.71
C VAL A 225 13.08 -2.51 6.64
N VAL A 226 12.71 -2.07 5.45
CA VAL A 226 11.36 -1.64 5.10
C VAL A 226 10.85 -2.43 3.90
N SER A 227 9.57 -2.77 3.90
CA SER A 227 8.86 -3.35 2.77
C SER A 227 7.98 -2.30 2.11
N MET A 228 8.13 -2.17 0.79
CA MET A 228 7.33 -1.31 -0.08
C MET A 228 6.88 -2.16 -1.27
N GLY A 229 5.57 -2.21 -1.54
CA GLY A 229 5.01 -3.20 -2.46
C GLY A 229 5.38 -4.63 -2.02
N ASP A 230 5.89 -5.42 -2.97
CA ASP A 230 6.28 -6.82 -2.75
C ASP A 230 7.79 -7.01 -2.53
N THR A 231 8.52 -5.92 -2.26
CA THR A 231 9.98 -5.94 -2.14
C THR A 231 10.44 -5.42 -0.78
N TYR A 232 11.62 -5.90 -0.34
CA TYR A 232 12.31 -5.43 0.85
C TYR A 232 13.50 -4.52 0.49
N TYR A 233 13.74 -3.54 1.35
CA TYR A 233 14.78 -2.54 1.18
C TYR A 233 15.53 -2.33 2.49
N TYR A 234 16.86 -2.23 2.41
CA TYR A 234 17.69 -1.78 3.53
C TYR A 234 17.70 -0.26 3.62
N LEU A 235 17.38 0.25 4.80
CA LEU A 235 17.46 1.65 5.15
C LEU A 235 18.88 1.98 5.61
N PRO A 236 19.45 3.12 5.17
CA PRO A 236 20.75 3.56 5.64
C PRO A 236 20.71 4.02 7.11
N ASP A 237 21.84 3.98 7.79
CA ASP A 237 21.97 4.44 9.19
C ASP A 237 21.48 5.88 9.37
N ALA A 238 21.75 6.74 8.38
CA ALA A 238 21.29 8.12 8.37
C ALA A 238 19.76 8.27 8.47
N PHE A 239 18.98 7.28 8.03
CA PHE A 239 17.52 7.26 8.25
C PHE A 239 17.24 7.20 9.75
N PHE A 240 17.89 6.29 10.47
CA PHE A 240 17.68 6.07 11.89
C PHE A 240 18.33 7.14 12.76
N ASP A 241 19.41 7.78 12.32
CA ASP A 241 19.98 8.93 13.02
C ASP A 241 18.98 10.11 13.11
N GLN A 242 18.10 10.23 12.12
CA GLN A 242 17.06 11.26 12.05
C GLN A 242 15.73 10.81 12.67
N THR A 243 15.53 9.50 12.86
CA THR A 243 14.23 8.90 13.18
C THR A 243 14.28 7.90 14.36
N SER A 244 15.39 7.82 15.10
CA SER A 244 15.61 6.84 16.18
C SER A 244 14.49 6.85 17.22
N ASP A 245 13.99 8.03 17.53
CA ASP A 245 12.96 8.25 18.54
C ASP A 245 11.55 7.90 18.03
N LEU A 246 11.39 7.55 16.75
CA LEU A 246 10.09 7.16 16.19
C LEU A 246 9.57 5.87 16.82
N PHE A 247 10.46 4.89 17.01
CA PHE A 247 10.08 3.55 17.47
C PHE A 247 10.48 3.26 18.92
N SER A 248 11.23 4.18 19.55
CA SER A 248 11.65 4.04 20.94
C SER A 248 10.44 3.99 21.89
N GLY A 249 10.42 2.99 22.77
CA GLY A 249 9.36 2.82 23.78
C GLY A 249 8.04 2.29 23.26
N LEU A 250 7.93 1.98 21.95
CA LEU A 250 6.75 1.30 21.43
C LEU A 250 6.76 -0.17 21.84
N THR A 251 5.61 -0.69 22.27
CA THR A 251 5.44 -2.09 22.66
C THR A 251 4.28 -2.68 21.90
N GLN A 252 4.44 -3.89 21.35
CA GLN A 252 3.36 -4.61 20.68
C GLN A 252 3.09 -5.92 21.39
N GLU A 253 1.83 -6.36 21.38
CA GLU A 253 1.52 -7.74 21.71
C GLU A 253 2.11 -8.67 20.64
N VAL A 254 2.74 -9.75 21.09
CA VAL A 254 3.27 -10.81 20.24
C VAL A 254 2.09 -11.41 19.47
N LEU A 255 2.17 -11.38 18.13
CA LEU A 255 1.12 -11.98 17.30
C LEU A 255 1.08 -13.49 17.54
N PRO A 256 -0.12 -14.09 17.67
CA PRO A 256 -0.23 -15.54 17.72
C PRO A 256 0.35 -16.11 16.41
N LEU A 257 1.29 -17.04 16.54
CA LEU A 257 1.80 -17.84 15.44
C LEU A 257 0.62 -18.69 14.93
N TYR A 258 0.14 -18.40 13.72
CA TYR A 258 -0.81 -19.25 13.00
C TYR A 258 -0.09 -20.03 11.90
#